data_AF-A0AAN0JVW6-F1
#
_entry.id   AF-A0AAN0JVW6-F1
#
_cell.length_a   1.000
_cell.length_b   1.000
_cell.length_c   1.000
_cell.angle_alpha   90.00
_cell.angle_beta   90.00
_cell.angle_gamma   90.00
#
_symmetry.space_group_name_H-M   'P 1'
#
loop_
_entity.id
_entity.type
_entity.pdbx_description
1 polymer ?
#
loop_
_entity_poly.entity_id
_entity_poly.type
_entity_poly.pdbx_seq_one_letter_code
_entity_poly.pdbx_strand_id
1 'polypeptide(L)'
;MSLIVKASLYGNWGRPEPLETRRFSIDQEVATSFTYLTQKLAQVFSNLEADKIIVTYADADGDKVTISTDDELTEALSQFDGTIFRIAIKSKLIANYYA
;
A
#
# COMPACT_ATOMS: atom_id res chain seq x y z
N MET A 1 -14.89 10.37 9.57
CA MET A 1 -13.79 11.01 8.80
C MET A 1 -13.24 9.95 7.84
N SER A 2 -12.66 10.37 6.71
CA SER A 2 -12.07 9.44 5.73
C SER A 2 -10.56 9.59 5.66
N LEU A 3 -9.83 8.48 5.62
CA LEU A 3 -8.40 8.44 5.38
C LEU A 3 -8.13 8.54 3.87
N ILE A 4 -7.29 9.48 3.46
CA ILE A 4 -6.83 9.56 2.06
C ILE A 4 -5.58 8.69 1.93
N VAL A 5 -5.64 7.68 1.06
CA VAL A 5 -4.49 6.82 0.73
C VAL A 5 -3.93 7.24 -0.62
N LYS A 6 -2.61 7.47 -0.66
CA LYS A 6 -1.82 7.61 -1.90
C LYS A 6 -1.00 6.34 -2.08
N ALA A 7 -1.40 5.51 -3.03
CA ALA A 7 -0.72 4.27 -3.36
C ALA A 7 0.13 4.44 -4.62
N SER A 8 1.38 4.02 -4.54
CA SER A 8 2.35 4.07 -5.64
C SER A 8 2.75 2.64 -6.02
N LEU A 9 2.41 2.19 -7.23
CA LEU A 9 2.79 0.89 -7.76
C LEU A 9 4.20 0.95 -8.33
N TYR A 10 5.06 0.07 -7.85
CA TYR A 10 6.40 -0.11 -8.36
C TYR A 10 6.50 -1.48 -9.05
N GLY A 11 7.20 -1.52 -10.18
CA GLY A 11 7.61 -2.77 -10.82
C GLY A 11 8.76 -3.41 -10.03
N ASN A 12 9.97 -3.35 -10.58
CA ASN A 12 11.14 -3.92 -9.91
C ASN A 12 11.71 -3.00 -8.81
N TRP A 13 12.38 -3.57 -7.80
CA TRP A 13 13.12 -2.79 -6.80
C TRP A 13 14.35 -2.19 -7.50
N GLY A 14 14.30 -0.91 -7.87
CA GLY A 14 15.40 -0.26 -8.59
C GLY A 14 14.99 0.85 -9.54
N ARG A 15 13.71 0.95 -9.92
CA ARG A 15 13.21 2.16 -10.60
C ARG A 15 12.88 3.24 -9.57
N PRO A 16 13.41 4.47 -9.73
CA PRO A 16 13.12 5.57 -8.80
C PRO A 16 11.66 6.03 -8.89
N GLU A 17 11.02 5.83 -10.05
CA GLU A 17 9.67 6.31 -10.30
C GLU A 17 8.62 5.17 -10.23
N PRO A 18 7.45 5.44 -9.65
CA PRO A 18 6.34 4.50 -9.66
C PRO A 18 5.78 4.36 -11.09
N LEU A 19 5.40 3.13 -11.46
CA LEU A 19 4.71 2.85 -12.73
C LEU A 19 3.33 3.51 -12.77
N GLU A 20 2.67 3.56 -11.62
CA GLU A 20 1.34 4.10 -11.49
C GLU A 20 1.15 4.66 -10.09
N THR A 21 0.45 5.79 -9.96
CA THR A 21 0.07 6.35 -8.67
C THR A 21 -1.42 6.62 -8.65
N ARG A 22 -2.11 6.09 -7.64
CA ARG A 22 -3.54 6.29 -7.44
C ARG A 22 -3.79 6.86 -6.05
N ARG A 23 -4.82 7.70 -5.97
CA ARG A 23 -5.33 8.26 -4.71
C ARG A 23 -6.78 7.83 -4.54
N PHE A 24 -7.12 7.40 -3.35
CA PHE A 24 -8.48 7.01 -3.01
C PHE A 24 -8.73 7.24 -1.52
N SER A 25 -9.99 7.39 -1.16
CA SER A 25 -10.40 7.55 0.24
C SER A 25 -10.91 6.22 0.79
N ILE A 26 -10.63 5.98 2.07
CA ILE A 26 -11.13 4.85 2.85
C ILE A 26 -11.83 5.40 4.09
N ASP A 27 -12.98 4.83 4.47
CA ASP A 27 -13.63 5.18 5.73
C ASP A 27 -12.80 4.69 6.91
N GLN A 28 -12.64 5.54 7.93
CA GLN A 28 -11.73 5.27 9.04
C GLN A 28 -12.11 4.00 9.83
N GLU A 29 -13.39 3.62 9.82
CA GLU A 29 -13.90 2.39 10.48
C GLU A 29 -13.36 1.10 9.84
N VAL A 30 -12.98 1.15 8.56
CA VAL A 30 -12.44 -0.01 7.82
C VAL A 30 -10.97 0.18 7.44
N ALA A 31 -10.37 1.31 7.79
CA ALA A 31 -8.99 1.64 7.43
C ALA A 31 -7.94 0.75 8.13
N THR A 32 -8.28 0.13 9.25
CA THR A 32 -7.41 -0.80 9.99
C THR A 32 -7.48 -2.25 9.48
N SER A 33 -8.36 -2.55 8.51
CA SER A 33 -8.43 -3.87 7.89
C SER A 33 -7.50 -3.97 6.69
N PHE A 34 -6.44 -4.76 6.82
CA PHE A 34 -5.50 -5.08 5.75
C PHE A 34 -6.19 -5.81 4.60
N THR A 35 -7.14 -6.69 4.91
CA THR A 35 -7.95 -7.38 3.89
C THR A 35 -8.75 -6.38 3.07
N TYR A 36 -9.41 -5.41 3.71
CA TYR A 36 -10.14 -4.36 2.99
C TYR A 36 -9.18 -3.50 2.15
N LEU A 37 -8.04 -3.10 2.71
CA LEU A 37 -7.04 -2.30 2.01
C LEU A 37 -6.55 -2.99 0.73
N THR A 38 -6.16 -4.26 0.82
CA THR A 38 -5.66 -5.04 -0.32
C THR A 38 -6.73 -5.29 -1.39
N GLN A 39 -7.97 -5.57 -0.99
CA GLN A 39 -9.10 -5.65 -1.92
C GLN A 39 -9.35 -4.32 -2.63
N LYS A 40 -9.30 -3.20 -1.90
CA LYS A 40 -9.47 -1.87 -2.48
C LYS A 40 -8.33 -1.54 -3.45
N LEU A 41 -7.11 -1.91 -3.11
CA LEU A 41 -5.95 -1.76 -4.00
C LEU A 41 -6.11 -2.59 -5.27
N ALA A 42 -6.55 -3.84 -5.19
CA ALA A 42 -6.82 -4.66 -6.37
C ALA A 42 -7.91 -4.04 -7.28
N GLN A 43 -8.95 -3.44 -6.70
CA GLN A 43 -9.98 -2.73 -7.48
C GLN A 43 -9.44 -1.47 -8.16
N VAL A 44 -8.63 -0.69 -7.44
CA VAL A 44 -8.06 0.58 -7.91
C VAL A 44 -6.97 0.35 -8.96
N PHE A 45 -6.18 -0.71 -8.79
CA PHE A 45 -5.14 -1.15 -9.72
C PHE A 45 -5.62 -2.43 -10.40
N SER A 46 -6.46 -2.30 -11.42
CA SER A 46 -7.24 -3.38 -12.07
C SER A 46 -6.43 -4.59 -12.60
N ASN A 47 -5.10 -4.53 -12.53
CA ASN A 47 -4.17 -5.60 -12.94
C ASN A 47 -3.49 -6.32 -11.75
N LEU A 48 -3.95 -6.10 -10.52
CA LEU A 48 -3.36 -6.70 -9.31
C LEU A 48 -4.34 -7.66 -8.64
N GLU A 49 -3.85 -8.84 -8.26
CA GLU A 49 -4.56 -9.78 -7.40
C GLU A 49 -4.32 -9.43 -5.93
N ALA A 50 -5.38 -9.29 -5.13
CA ALA A 50 -5.30 -8.81 -3.75
C ALA A 50 -4.32 -9.60 -2.87
N ASP A 51 -4.29 -10.93 -2.99
CA ASP A 51 -3.41 -11.85 -2.24
C ASP A 51 -1.94 -11.79 -2.70
N LYS A 52 -1.70 -11.19 -3.88
CA LYS A 52 -0.37 -10.98 -4.45
C LYS A 52 0.16 -9.57 -4.23
N ILE A 53 -0.55 -8.69 -3.52
CA ILE A 53 -0.07 -7.35 -3.24
C ILE A 53 0.86 -7.38 -2.02
N ILE A 54 2.06 -6.82 -2.18
CA ILE A 54 2.94 -6.44 -1.07
C ILE A 54 2.71 -4.95 -0.84
N VAL A 55 2.36 -4.58 0.39
CA VAL A 55 2.18 -3.19 0.81
C VAL A 55 3.36 -2.80 1.70
N THR A 56 3.93 -1.64 1.43
CA THR A 56 5.00 -1.06 2.23
C THR A 56 4.75 0.41 2.51
N TYR A 57 5.24 0.92 3.63
CA TYR A 57 5.24 2.34 3.96
C TYR A 57 6.64 2.77 4.42
N ALA A 58 6.86 4.08 4.48
CA ALA A 58 8.04 4.63 5.13
C ALA A 58 7.65 5.02 6.55
N ASP A 59 8.36 4.50 7.55
CA ASP A 59 8.16 4.85 8.96
C ASP A 59 8.79 6.22 9.29
N ALA A 60 8.80 6.57 10.58
CA ALA A 60 9.38 7.82 11.08
C ALA A 60 10.89 7.94 10.83
N ASP A 61 11.60 6.82 10.74
CA ASP A 61 13.04 6.75 10.48
C ASP A 61 13.35 6.75 8.97
N GLY A 62 12.31 6.67 8.13
CA GLY A 62 12.40 6.61 6.68
C GLY A 62 12.65 5.20 6.16
N ASP A 63 12.59 4.20 7.02
CA ASP A 63 12.77 2.80 6.67
C ASP A 63 11.52 2.23 6.01
N LYS A 64 11.74 1.35 5.04
CA LYS A 64 10.66 0.73 4.30
C LYS A 64 10.16 -0.51 5.04
N VAL A 65 9.02 -0.37 5.70
CA VAL A 65 8.37 -1.43 6.47
C VAL A 65 7.26 -2.08 5.64
N THR A 66 7.17 -3.41 5.70
CA THR A 66 6.11 -4.18 5.03
C THR A 66 4.91 -4.35 5.95
N ILE A 67 3.70 -4.17 5.41
CA ILE A 67 2.44 -4.41 6.10
C ILE A 67 1.80 -5.65 5.49
N SER A 68 1.45 -6.60 6.35
CA SER A 68 0.86 -7.88 6.02
C SER A 68 -0.29 -8.30 6.93
N THR A 69 -0.49 -7.61 8.05
CA THR A 69 -1.54 -7.86 9.04
C THR A 69 -2.31 -6.59 9.42
N ASP A 70 -3.47 -6.77 10.06
CA ASP A 70 -4.29 -5.68 10.60
C ASP A 70 -3.57 -4.93 11.74
N ASP A 71 -2.79 -5.64 12.56
CA ASP A 71 -2.01 -5.05 13.66
C ASP A 71 -0.89 -4.13 13.12
N GLU A 72 -0.12 -4.61 12.14
CA GLU A 72 0.94 -3.82 11.48
C GLU A 72 0.36 -2.59 10.78
N LEU A 73 -0.83 -2.72 10.17
CA LEU A 73 -1.52 -1.59 9.55
C LEU A 73 -1.95 -0.57 10.59
N THR A 74 -2.46 -1.03 11.74
CA THR A 74 -2.87 -0.17 12.84
C THR A 74 -1.67 0.57 13.42
N GLU A 75 -0.53 -0.11 13.61
CA GLU A 75 0.72 0.54 14.02
C GLU A 75 1.18 1.58 13.00
N ALA A 76 1.17 1.26 11.71
CA ALA A 76 1.55 2.19 10.65
C ALA A 76 0.65 3.43 10.61
N LEU A 77 -0.66 3.26 10.84
CA LEU A 77 -1.62 4.36 10.92
C LEU A 77 -1.48 5.18 12.20
N SER A 78 -1.04 4.58 13.31
CA SER A 78 -0.83 5.28 14.58
C SER A 78 0.36 6.25 14.53
N GLN A 79 1.38 5.92 13.72
CA GLN A 79 2.54 6.76 13.45
C GLN A 79 2.24 7.85 12.41
N PHE A 80 1.09 7.76 11.76
CA PHE A 80 0.70 8.67 10.69
C PHE A 80 -0.03 9.90 11.25
N ASP A 81 0.65 11.04 11.25
CA ASP A 81 0.16 12.33 11.74
C ASP A 81 -0.40 13.25 10.63
N GLY A 82 -0.31 12.80 9.38
CA GLY A 82 -0.67 13.59 8.21
C GLY A 82 -2.12 13.45 7.74
N THR A 83 -2.42 14.11 6.62
CA THR A 83 -3.73 14.00 5.94
C THR A 83 -3.78 12.88 4.89
N ILE A 84 -2.62 12.51 4.34
CA ILE A 84 -2.48 11.52 3.26
C ILE A 84 -1.51 10.38 3.64
N PHE A 85 -2.05 9.19 3.86
CA PHE A 85 -1.28 7.98 4.12
C PHE A 85 -0.63 7.49 2.83
N ARG A 86 0.70 7.45 2.79
CA ARG A 86 1.47 7.10 1.58
C ARG A 86 1.97 5.68 1.68
N ILE A 87 1.63 4.87 0.68
CA ILE A 87 2.08 3.48 0.58
C ILE A 87 2.71 3.21 -0.77
N ALA A 88 3.69 2.32 -0.78
CA ALA A 88 4.27 1.74 -1.96
C ALA A 88 3.80 0.28 -2.08
N ILE A 89 3.28 -0.07 -3.24
CA ILE A 89 2.75 -1.41 -3.52
C ILE A 89 3.54 -2.11 -4.62
N LYS A 90 3.58 -3.44 -4.55
CA LYS A 90 4.16 -4.31 -5.57
C LYS A 90 3.34 -5.57 -5.75
N SER A 91 3.38 -6.14 -6.94
CA SER A 91 2.84 -7.49 -7.19
C SER A 91 3.91 -8.54 -6.94
N LYS A 92 3.57 -9.60 -6.19
CA LYS A 92 4.39 -10.82 -6.04
C LYS A 92 4.61 -11.53 -7.38
N LEU A 93 3.70 -11.37 -8.35
CA LEU A 93 3.78 -12.04 -9.66
C LEU A 93 4.71 -11.33 -10.64
N ILE A 94 4.82 -9.99 -10.56
CA ILE A 94 5.67 -9.20 -11.48
C ILE A 94 7.17 -9.47 -11.23
N ALA A 95 7.54 -9.97 -10.05
CA ALA A 95 8.91 -10.34 -9.73
C ALA A 95 9.45 -11.52 -10.58
N ASN A 96 8.58 -12.38 -11.11
CA ASN A 96 8.99 -13.61 -11.82
C ASN A 96 9.03 -13.50 -13.35
N TYR A 97 8.59 -12.39 -13.95
CA TYR A 97 8.51 -12.27 -15.43
C TYR A 97 9.75 -11.64 -16.08
N TYR A 98 10.74 -11.22 -15.28
CA TYR A 98 11.99 -10.60 -15.75
C TYR A 98 13.23 -11.18 -15.03
N ALA A 99 13.20 -12.48 -14.72
CA ALA A 99 14.37 -13.23 -14.27
C ALA A 99 14.95 -14.05 -15.43
#